data_AF-A0A3M0IP73-F1
#
_entry.id   AF-A0A3M0IP73-F1
#
_cell.length_a   1.000
_cell.length_b   1.000
_cell.length_c   1.000
_cell.angle_alpha   90.00
_cell.angle_beta   90.00
_cell.angle_gamma   90.00
#
_symmetry.space_group_name_H-M   'P 1'
#
loop_
_entity.id
_entity.type
_entity.pdbx_description
1 polymer ?
#
loop_
_entity_poly.entity_id
_entity_poly.type
_entity_poly.pdbx_seq_one_letter_code
_entity_poly.pdbx_strand_id
1 'polypeptide(L)'
;MRSSSRRRRSAGGLGHPKALGTPGGGPRVPNTLGGPSVPSDPNALSDPNTRGDLNALSDPKTLSDPNVRSDLNALSDPNTRGDPSSPSAPEAAEPPWARVVFVLPAFEVRSGLRPPGSKAELLRLWGAGAARPFYGALCPRCQAPTDFGRWRALPPPPRLHVAYEAAWRDPWEPFFVAPAHGVPRFDERFLQYGFNRISQACELHVAGFRFAVLDGAFVTHRGFKEPGGFHEGREAELGLNRRLFRGFREELRQRYPGSPRRC
;
A
#
# COMPACT_ATOMS: atom_id res chain seq x y z
N MET A 1 -49.87 4.37 -57.79
CA MET A 1 -51.08 3.99 -57.01
C MET A 1 -50.85 4.48 -55.59
N ARG A 2 -51.48 5.60 -55.13
CA ARG A 2 -52.72 5.66 -54.30
C ARG A 2 -52.67 4.64 -53.13
N SER A 3 -52.92 4.92 -51.85
CA SER A 3 -53.59 6.03 -51.14
C SER A 3 -53.56 5.73 -49.60
N SER A 4 -53.69 6.78 -48.78
CA SER A 4 -54.34 6.88 -47.42
C SER A 4 -53.85 6.01 -46.24
N SER A 5 -53.44 6.57 -45.10
CA SER A 5 -54.18 7.38 -44.09
C SER A 5 -55.26 6.63 -43.30
N ARG A 6 -55.07 6.47 -41.98
CA ARG A 6 -56.01 6.97 -40.94
C ARG A 6 -55.53 6.81 -39.49
N ARG A 7 -55.73 7.89 -38.73
CA ARG A 7 -55.71 8.03 -37.26
C ARG A 7 -56.85 7.24 -36.58
N ARG A 8 -56.73 6.97 -35.27
CA ARG A 8 -57.80 7.22 -34.27
C ARG A 8 -57.25 7.30 -32.83
N ARG A 9 -57.86 8.20 -32.05
CA ARG A 9 -57.70 8.53 -30.62
C ARG A 9 -58.81 7.85 -29.78
N SER A 10 -58.61 7.70 -28.46
CA SER A 10 -59.57 7.87 -27.32
C SER A 10 -58.98 7.15 -26.08
N ALA A 11 -58.70 7.72 -24.89
CA ALA A 11 -59.44 8.53 -23.90
C ALA A 11 -60.44 7.74 -23.01
N GLY A 12 -60.23 7.81 -21.68
CA GLY A 12 -61.29 7.85 -20.63
C GLY A 12 -61.42 6.65 -19.66
N GLY A 13 -61.45 6.92 -18.33
CA GLY A 13 -62.12 6.06 -17.35
C GLY A 13 -61.60 6.09 -15.89
N LEU A 14 -62.16 6.97 -15.05
CA LEU A 14 -62.06 7.01 -13.58
C LEU A 14 -63.13 6.12 -12.91
N GLY A 15 -62.86 5.58 -11.70
CA GLY A 15 -63.87 4.98 -10.82
C GLY A 15 -63.34 4.44 -9.47
N HIS A 16 -63.59 5.16 -8.37
CA HIS A 16 -63.66 4.72 -6.95
C HIS A 16 -65.10 4.21 -6.63
N PRO A 17 -65.52 3.66 -5.43
CA PRO A 17 -65.02 3.84 -4.04
C PRO A 17 -65.20 2.70 -2.96
N LYS A 18 -64.62 2.97 -1.75
CA LYS A 18 -65.01 2.76 -0.32
C LYS A 18 -65.50 1.41 0.32
N ALA A 19 -64.90 1.07 1.49
CA ALA A 19 -65.53 0.91 2.86
C ALA A 19 -64.40 0.62 3.90
N LEU A 20 -64.10 1.40 4.97
CA LEU A 20 -64.72 1.73 6.28
C LEU A 20 -64.70 0.62 7.37
N GLY A 21 -63.98 0.89 8.48
CA GLY A 21 -64.07 0.19 9.78
C GLY A 21 -62.87 0.40 10.75
N THR A 22 -63.02 1.22 11.80
CA THR A 22 -62.16 1.45 12.99
C THR A 22 -62.93 0.99 14.27
N PRO A 23 -62.52 1.20 15.57
CA PRO A 23 -61.23 1.52 16.24
C PRO A 23 -60.93 0.70 17.55
N GLY A 24 -59.80 0.98 18.22
CA GLY A 24 -59.57 0.77 19.67
C GLY A 24 -58.12 0.37 20.00
N GLY A 25 -57.36 0.92 20.96
CA GLY A 25 -57.60 1.93 22.00
C GLY A 25 -56.79 1.63 23.28
N GLY A 26 -55.48 1.96 23.30
CA GLY A 26 -54.61 2.21 24.50
C GLY A 26 -54.40 1.08 25.54
N PRO A 27 -53.48 1.24 26.55
CA PRO A 27 -52.75 2.45 26.94
C PRO A 27 -51.19 2.31 27.01
N ARG A 28 -50.54 3.48 26.99
CA ARG A 28 -49.11 3.73 27.19
C ARG A 28 -48.74 3.74 28.68
N VAL A 29 -47.52 3.30 28.99
CA VAL A 29 -46.76 3.63 30.21
C VAL A 29 -45.50 4.39 29.79
N PRO A 30 -45.13 5.53 30.39
CA PRO A 30 -43.95 6.29 30.00
C PRO A 30 -42.75 5.96 30.88
N ASN A 31 -41.54 5.90 30.32
CA ASN A 31 -40.35 6.19 31.11
C ASN A 31 -39.16 6.68 30.26
N THR A 32 -38.58 7.75 30.81
CA THR A 32 -37.17 8.18 30.80
C THR A 32 -36.51 8.67 29.50
N LEU A 33 -36.25 9.98 29.53
CA LEU A 33 -35.29 10.75 28.74
C LEU A 33 -33.88 10.12 28.81
N GLY A 34 -33.36 9.70 27.66
CA GLY A 34 -31.93 9.43 27.43
C GLY A 34 -31.43 10.34 26.32
N GLY A 35 -30.36 11.09 26.59
CA GLY A 35 -29.78 12.10 25.69
C GLY A 35 -29.24 11.55 24.36
N PRO A 36 -28.80 12.43 23.45
CA PRO A 36 -28.44 12.04 22.10
C PRO A 36 -27.20 11.14 22.09
N SER A 37 -27.37 9.93 21.54
CA SER A 37 -26.31 9.00 21.21
C SER A 37 -25.42 9.55 20.10
N VAL A 38 -24.15 9.73 20.42
CA VAL A 38 -23.05 10.08 19.51
C VAL A 38 -22.85 8.92 18.50
N PRO A 39 -22.82 9.17 17.18
CA PRO A 39 -22.47 8.13 16.22
C PRO A 39 -21.01 7.73 16.40
N SER A 40 -20.77 6.44 16.63
CA SER A 40 -19.42 5.88 16.68
C SER A 40 -18.81 5.83 15.28
N ASP A 41 -17.67 6.50 15.10
CA ASP A 41 -16.87 6.47 13.88
C ASP A 41 -16.40 5.02 13.54
N PRO A 42 -16.63 4.51 12.32
CA PRO A 42 -16.22 3.15 11.96
C PRO A 42 -14.76 3.02 11.48
N ASN A 43 -13.91 4.03 11.67
CA ASN A 43 -12.53 4.02 11.19
C ASN A 43 -11.50 4.05 12.34
N ALA A 44 -11.40 2.95 13.07
CA ALA A 44 -10.19 2.62 13.83
C ALA A 44 -9.35 1.64 13.00
N LEU A 45 -8.42 2.18 12.21
CA LEU A 45 -7.32 1.39 11.65
C LEU A 45 -6.41 1.00 12.81
N SER A 46 -6.30 -0.31 13.05
CA SER A 46 -5.38 -0.92 13.99
C SER A 46 -3.93 -0.62 13.58
N ASP A 47 -3.21 0.08 14.47
CA ASP A 47 -1.80 0.42 14.37
C ASP A 47 -0.95 -0.76 14.88
N PRO A 48 -0.07 -1.40 14.07
CA PRO A 48 0.70 -2.55 14.50
C PRO A 48 2.02 -2.09 15.10
N ASN A 49 1.98 -1.43 16.26
CA ASN A 49 3.17 -1.23 17.09
C ASN A 49 2.76 -0.97 18.55
N THR A 50 2.32 -2.02 19.23
CA THR A 50 2.26 -2.03 20.70
C THR A 50 3.43 -2.88 21.19
N ARG A 51 4.49 -2.19 21.63
CA ARG A 51 5.60 -2.79 22.38
C ARG A 51 5.03 -3.33 23.69
N GLY A 52 5.16 -4.64 23.90
CA GLY A 52 4.87 -5.27 25.19
C GLY A 52 5.94 -4.87 26.21
N ASP A 53 5.47 -4.33 27.32
CA ASP A 53 6.24 -4.13 28.53
C ASP A 53 6.70 -5.48 29.10
N LEU A 54 8.00 -5.65 29.30
CA LEU A 54 8.56 -6.68 30.17
C LEU A 54 9.52 -6.01 31.15
N ASN A 55 8.98 -5.67 32.31
CA ASN A 55 9.75 -5.42 33.53
C ASN A 55 9.14 -6.26 34.66
N ALA A 56 9.84 -7.31 35.05
CA ALA A 56 9.98 -7.78 36.44
C ALA A 56 10.67 -9.16 36.41
N LEU A 57 11.88 -9.26 36.97
CA LEU A 57 12.30 -10.37 37.84
C LEU A 57 13.67 -10.02 38.47
N SER A 58 13.56 -9.47 39.67
CA SER A 58 14.34 -9.71 40.90
C SER A 58 15.78 -10.22 40.83
N ASP A 59 16.68 -9.48 41.48
CA ASP A 59 17.97 -9.95 42.01
C ASP A 59 17.79 -11.06 43.08
N PRO A 60 18.83 -11.90 43.29
CA PRO A 60 19.45 -11.88 44.61
C PRO A 60 20.99 -11.91 44.62
N LYS A 61 21.51 -11.48 45.77
CA LYS A 61 22.88 -11.10 46.14
C LYS A 61 23.92 -12.23 46.31
N THR A 62 25.19 -11.85 46.03
CA THR A 62 26.49 -12.07 46.74
C THR A 62 27.07 -13.46 47.02
N LEU A 63 28.37 -13.63 46.66
CA LEU A 63 29.54 -13.89 47.55
C LEU A 63 30.82 -14.08 46.69
N SER A 64 31.71 -13.08 46.63
CA SER A 64 33.09 -13.04 47.16
C SER A 64 34.08 -14.13 46.70
N ASP A 65 35.17 -13.74 46.00
CA ASP A 65 36.50 -13.67 46.62
C ASP A 65 37.50 -12.76 45.82
N PRO A 66 38.50 -12.14 46.49
CA PRO A 66 39.39 -11.10 45.96
C PRO A 66 40.80 -11.62 45.60
N ASN A 67 41.65 -10.69 45.11
CA ASN A 67 43.05 -10.84 44.66
C ASN A 67 43.24 -11.39 43.24
N VAL A 68 43.71 -10.54 42.30
CA VAL A 68 45.13 -10.21 42.12
C VAL A 68 45.23 -8.82 41.46
N ARG A 69 45.91 -7.90 42.16
CA ARG A 69 46.52 -6.70 41.57
C ARG A 69 47.86 -7.11 40.97
N SER A 70 48.10 -6.70 39.73
CA SER A 70 49.45 -6.49 39.20
C SER A 70 49.34 -5.58 37.97
N ASP A 71 49.41 -4.28 38.27
CA ASP A 71 50.26 -3.28 37.63
C ASP A 71 50.48 -3.36 36.11
N LEU A 72 50.15 -2.30 35.38
CA LEU A 72 51.11 -1.25 35.05
C LEU A 72 50.48 -0.21 34.12
N ASN A 73 50.54 1.06 34.55
CA ASN A 73 50.37 2.22 33.70
C ASN A 73 51.38 2.17 32.55
N ALA A 74 50.90 2.14 31.31
CA ALA A 74 51.65 2.59 30.14
C ALA A 74 50.98 3.87 29.63
N LEU A 75 51.66 4.98 29.86
CA LEU A 75 51.35 6.30 29.33
C LEU A 75 51.22 6.22 27.81
N SER A 76 50.05 6.57 27.28
CA SER A 76 49.84 6.73 25.84
C SER A 76 50.63 7.96 25.37
N ASP A 77 51.67 7.75 24.57
CA ASP A 77 52.41 8.80 23.89
C ASP A 77 51.46 9.56 22.94
N PRO A 78 51.31 10.90 23.03
CA PRO A 78 50.36 11.65 22.21
C PRO A 78 50.84 11.91 20.77
N ASN A 79 51.86 11.20 20.28
CA ASN A 79 52.43 11.42 18.95
C ASN A 79 52.59 10.11 18.16
N THR A 80 51.48 9.44 17.87
CA THR A 80 51.43 8.55 16.71
C THR A 80 50.77 9.31 15.57
N ARG A 81 51.57 10.01 14.76
CA ARG A 81 51.13 10.55 13.47
C ARG A 81 50.71 9.35 12.61
N GLY A 82 49.41 9.21 12.38
CA GLY A 82 48.87 8.25 11.43
C GLY A 82 49.51 8.47 10.07
N ASP A 83 50.16 7.44 9.55
CA ASP A 83 50.72 7.41 8.21
C ASP A 83 49.57 7.55 7.19
N PRO A 84 49.56 8.54 6.27
CA PRO A 84 48.45 8.77 5.33
C PRO A 84 48.30 7.71 4.22
N SER A 85 49.00 6.59 4.32
CA SER A 85 49.33 5.76 3.16
C SER A 85 48.87 4.31 3.29
N SER A 86 47.84 4.03 4.10
CA SER A 86 47.15 2.74 4.00
C SER A 86 46.07 2.84 2.92
N PRO A 87 46.18 2.08 1.81
CA PRO A 87 45.08 1.97 0.86
C PRO A 87 43.89 1.41 1.63
N SER A 88 42.80 2.19 1.68
CA SER A 88 41.50 1.69 2.12
C SER A 88 41.22 0.39 1.36
N ALA A 89 40.94 -0.69 2.09
CA ALA A 89 40.58 -1.97 1.51
C ALA A 89 39.49 -1.75 0.44
N PRO A 90 39.54 -2.46 -0.70
CA PRO A 90 38.56 -2.29 -1.76
C PRO A 90 37.17 -2.54 -1.15
N GLU A 91 36.31 -1.53 -1.25
CA GLU A 91 34.90 -1.60 -0.85
C GLU A 91 34.32 -2.88 -1.47
N ALA A 92 33.86 -3.81 -0.63
CA ALA A 92 33.35 -5.09 -1.09
C ALA A 92 32.25 -4.82 -2.13
N ALA A 93 32.38 -5.41 -3.33
CA ALA A 93 31.46 -5.17 -4.43
C ALA A 93 30.00 -5.36 -3.97
N GLU A 94 29.14 -4.37 -4.22
CA GLU A 94 27.72 -4.43 -3.84
C GLU A 94 27.11 -5.75 -4.35
N PRO A 95 26.30 -6.47 -3.54
CA PRO A 95 25.66 -7.68 -4.01
C PRO A 95 24.74 -7.36 -5.19
N PRO A 96 24.49 -8.32 -6.11
CA PRO A 96 23.74 -8.07 -7.34
C PRO A 96 22.29 -7.59 -7.12
N TRP A 97 21.76 -7.76 -5.90
CA TRP A 97 20.43 -7.33 -5.48
C TRP A 97 20.40 -5.97 -4.75
N ALA A 98 21.56 -5.35 -4.44
CA ALA A 98 21.63 -4.08 -3.68
C ALA A 98 20.83 -2.93 -4.32
N ARG A 99 20.69 -2.96 -5.65
CA ARG A 99 19.92 -1.98 -6.45
C ARG A 99 18.69 -2.59 -7.11
N VAL A 100 18.04 -3.53 -6.43
CA VAL A 100 16.82 -4.18 -6.90
C VAL A 100 15.72 -4.04 -5.86
N VAL A 101 14.53 -3.63 -6.29
CA VAL A 101 13.30 -3.80 -5.50
C VAL A 101 12.48 -4.94 -6.07
N PHE A 102 11.96 -5.79 -5.19
CA PHE A 102 11.17 -6.96 -5.52
C PHE A 102 9.69 -6.61 -5.48
N VAL A 103 9.08 -6.41 -6.64
CA VAL A 103 7.68 -6.02 -6.80
C VAL A 103 6.76 -7.21 -6.56
N LEU A 104 5.75 -6.98 -5.73
CA LEU A 104 4.67 -7.91 -5.43
C LEU A 104 3.43 -7.50 -6.25
N PRO A 105 2.98 -8.32 -7.22
CA PRO A 105 1.70 -8.07 -7.88
C PRO A 105 0.57 -7.96 -6.85
N ALA A 106 -0.23 -6.92 -6.98
CA ALA A 106 -1.28 -6.59 -6.03
C ALA A 106 -2.66 -6.84 -6.61
N PHE A 107 -3.54 -7.44 -5.80
CA PHE A 107 -4.89 -7.79 -6.22
C PHE A 107 -5.94 -7.30 -5.22
N GLU A 108 -7.16 -7.13 -5.69
CA GLU A 108 -8.35 -7.01 -4.86
C GLU A 108 -9.11 -8.34 -4.93
N VAL A 109 -9.62 -8.79 -3.79
CA VAL A 109 -10.43 -10.01 -3.67
C VAL A 109 -11.80 -9.61 -3.16
N ARG A 110 -12.87 -10.14 -3.76
CA ARG A 110 -14.25 -9.81 -3.39
C ARG A 110 -14.49 -9.99 -1.89
N SER A 111 -15.22 -9.05 -1.28
CA SER A 111 -15.59 -9.12 0.14
C SER A 111 -16.28 -10.43 0.49
N GLY A 112 -16.02 -10.94 1.69
CA GLY A 112 -16.56 -12.22 2.19
C GLY A 112 -15.75 -13.45 1.77
N LEU A 113 -14.79 -13.32 0.83
CA LEU A 113 -13.86 -14.40 0.50
C LEU A 113 -12.60 -14.33 1.36
N ARG A 114 -12.01 -15.49 1.63
CA ARG A 114 -10.67 -15.57 2.22
C ARG A 114 -9.62 -15.14 1.18
N PRO A 115 -8.56 -14.42 1.60
CA PRO A 115 -7.41 -14.19 0.75
C PRO A 115 -6.83 -15.51 0.22
N PRO A 116 -6.54 -15.62 -1.10
CA PRO A 116 -5.90 -16.81 -1.65
C PRO A 116 -4.50 -16.99 -1.08
N GLY A 117 -4.13 -18.23 -0.74
CA GLY A 117 -2.82 -18.57 -0.18
C GLY A 117 -1.78 -18.93 -1.25
N SER A 118 -2.21 -19.13 -2.50
CA SER A 118 -1.32 -19.50 -3.60
C SER A 118 -1.70 -18.81 -4.92
N LYS A 119 -0.74 -18.73 -5.85
CA LYS A 119 -1.00 -18.21 -7.20
C LYS A 119 -2.09 -19.01 -7.91
N ALA A 120 -2.09 -20.34 -7.77
CA ALA A 120 -3.12 -21.19 -8.37
C ALA A 120 -4.53 -20.82 -7.88
N GLU A 121 -4.70 -20.62 -6.57
CA GLU A 121 -5.98 -20.18 -5.99
C GLU A 121 -6.37 -18.79 -6.48
N LEU A 122 -5.43 -17.85 -6.50
CA LEU A 122 -5.65 -16.49 -6.99
C LEU A 122 -6.08 -16.50 -8.47
N LEU A 123 -5.44 -17.30 -9.33
CA LEU A 123 -5.78 -17.42 -10.74
C LEU A 123 -7.18 -17.99 -10.95
N ARG A 124 -7.60 -18.96 -10.13
CA ARG A 124 -8.98 -19.48 -10.14
C ARG A 124 -9.98 -18.39 -9.76
N LEU A 125 -9.71 -17.64 -8.69
CA LEU A 125 -10.57 -16.52 -8.27
C LEU A 125 -10.63 -15.43 -9.33
N TRP A 126 -9.50 -15.11 -9.97
CA TRP A 126 -9.44 -14.11 -11.03
C TRP A 126 -10.20 -14.57 -12.28
N GLY A 127 -10.05 -15.83 -12.69
CA GLY A 127 -10.84 -16.41 -13.78
C GLY A 127 -12.35 -16.37 -13.53
N ALA A 128 -12.77 -16.51 -12.27
CA ALA A 128 -14.17 -16.41 -11.85
C ALA A 128 -14.66 -14.96 -11.61
N GLY A 129 -13.83 -13.94 -11.84
CA GLY A 129 -14.17 -12.53 -11.57
C GLY A 129 -14.28 -12.18 -10.07
N ALA A 130 -13.79 -13.04 -9.19
CA ALA A 130 -13.77 -12.86 -7.74
C ALA A 130 -12.48 -12.22 -7.22
N ALA A 131 -11.45 -12.13 -8.07
CA ALA A 131 -10.25 -11.33 -7.84
C ALA A 131 -9.91 -10.51 -9.09
N ARG A 132 -9.22 -9.39 -8.94
CA ARG A 132 -8.75 -8.54 -10.04
C ARG A 132 -7.48 -7.77 -9.64
N PRO A 133 -6.67 -7.25 -10.59
CA PRO A 133 -5.56 -6.37 -10.26
C PRO A 133 -6.02 -5.19 -9.39
N PHE A 134 -5.21 -4.85 -8.39
CA PHE A 134 -5.48 -3.75 -7.47
C PHE A 134 -5.63 -2.44 -8.23
N TYR A 135 -6.59 -1.60 -7.86
CA TYR A 135 -6.93 -0.36 -8.57
C TYR A 135 -7.18 -0.51 -10.07
N GLY A 136 -7.44 -1.72 -10.58
CA GLY A 136 -7.70 -1.96 -11.99
C GLY A 136 -8.91 -1.16 -12.51
N ALA A 137 -9.90 -0.89 -11.66
CA ALA A 137 -11.07 -0.08 -11.99
C ALA A 137 -10.89 1.43 -11.76
N LEU A 138 -9.93 1.83 -10.91
CA LEU A 138 -9.73 3.23 -10.48
C LEU A 138 -8.57 3.92 -11.20
N CYS A 139 -7.45 3.23 -11.33
CA CYS A 139 -6.26 3.73 -12.01
C CYS A 139 -5.52 2.58 -12.72
N PRO A 140 -5.98 2.13 -13.90
CA PRO A 140 -5.30 1.09 -14.67
C PRO A 140 -3.81 1.40 -14.91
N ARG A 141 -3.49 2.67 -15.16
CA ARG A 141 -2.11 3.14 -15.38
C ARG A 141 -1.22 2.99 -14.15
N CYS A 142 -1.76 3.11 -12.93
CA CYS A 142 -1.00 3.07 -11.70
C CYS A 142 -0.42 1.69 -11.39
N GLN A 143 -0.90 0.64 -12.05
CA GLN A 143 -0.42 -0.73 -11.85
C GLN A 143 0.10 -1.37 -13.15
N ALA A 144 -0.16 -0.74 -14.31
CA ALA A 144 0.16 -1.26 -15.64
C ALA A 144 1.59 -1.81 -15.79
N PRO A 145 2.66 -1.17 -15.27
CA PRO A 145 4.03 -1.69 -15.47
C PRO A 145 4.30 -3.04 -14.81
N THR A 146 3.44 -3.51 -13.90
CA THR A 146 3.54 -4.87 -13.33
C THR A 146 3.27 -5.94 -14.40
N ASP A 147 2.57 -5.60 -15.48
CA ASP A 147 2.19 -6.52 -16.56
C ASP A 147 1.48 -7.78 -16.03
N PHE A 148 0.28 -7.58 -15.47
CA PHE A 148 -0.54 -8.66 -14.92
C PHE A 148 -0.90 -9.73 -15.97
N GLY A 149 -0.93 -9.38 -17.26
CA GLY A 149 -1.14 -10.34 -18.34
C GLY A 149 0.01 -11.32 -18.46
N ARG A 150 1.25 -10.81 -18.52
CA ARG A 150 2.46 -11.63 -18.49
C ARG A 150 2.56 -12.45 -17.22
N TRP A 151 2.30 -11.85 -16.05
CA TRP A 151 2.33 -12.58 -14.77
C TRP A 151 1.32 -13.74 -14.72
N ARG A 152 0.11 -13.50 -15.24
CA ARG A 152 -0.97 -14.49 -15.30
C ARG A 152 -0.63 -15.67 -16.21
N ALA A 153 0.08 -15.44 -17.30
CA ALA A 153 0.46 -16.46 -18.26
C ALA A 153 1.53 -17.43 -17.73
N LEU A 154 2.28 -17.03 -16.71
CA LEU A 154 3.28 -17.89 -16.08
C LEU A 154 2.61 -18.98 -15.24
N PRO A 155 3.06 -20.24 -15.32
CA PRO A 155 2.52 -21.31 -14.48
C PRO A 155 2.79 -21.02 -13.00
N PRO A 156 1.96 -21.52 -12.05
CA PRO A 156 2.26 -21.44 -10.63
C PRO A 156 3.64 -22.05 -10.33
N PRO A 157 4.58 -21.30 -9.75
CA PRO A 157 5.92 -21.82 -9.56
C PRO A 157 6.02 -22.70 -8.31
N PRO A 158 6.98 -23.65 -8.26
CA PRO A 158 7.19 -24.49 -7.08
C PRO A 158 7.81 -23.73 -5.91
N ARG A 159 8.43 -22.57 -6.17
CA ARG A 159 9.06 -21.70 -5.18
C ARG A 159 9.04 -20.24 -5.63
N LEU A 160 9.21 -19.33 -4.69
CA LEU A 160 9.37 -17.92 -4.95
C LEU A 160 10.61 -17.66 -5.84
N HIS A 161 10.42 -16.87 -6.89
CA HIS A 161 11.51 -16.44 -7.78
C HIS A 161 11.18 -15.11 -8.46
N VAL A 162 12.18 -14.47 -9.05
CA VAL A 162 11.97 -13.33 -9.96
C VAL A 162 11.47 -13.86 -11.29
N ALA A 163 10.30 -13.40 -11.72
CA ALA A 163 9.74 -13.75 -13.02
C ALA A 163 10.31 -12.91 -14.15
N TYR A 164 10.37 -11.59 -13.95
CA TYR A 164 10.90 -10.65 -14.94
C TYR A 164 11.21 -9.31 -14.31
N GLU A 165 12.06 -8.53 -14.98
CA GLU A 165 12.21 -7.11 -14.69
C GLU A 165 11.17 -6.29 -15.44
N ALA A 166 10.55 -5.34 -14.74
CA ALA A 166 9.59 -4.41 -15.28
C ALA A 166 10.26 -3.04 -15.53
N ALA A 167 9.97 -2.44 -16.68
CA ALA A 167 10.36 -1.07 -16.96
C ALA A 167 9.48 -0.13 -16.14
N TRP A 168 10.09 0.79 -15.40
CA TRP A 168 9.36 1.81 -14.66
C TRP A 168 8.64 2.77 -15.62
N ARG A 169 7.44 3.23 -15.23
CA ARG A 169 6.69 4.26 -15.96
C ARG A 169 5.75 5.01 -15.01
N ASP A 170 5.69 6.34 -15.12
CA ASP A 170 4.72 7.14 -14.37
C ASP A 170 3.25 6.84 -14.78
N PRO A 171 2.29 6.73 -13.83
CA PRO A 171 2.42 6.88 -12.37
C PRO A 171 2.40 5.54 -11.62
N TRP A 172 3.41 4.68 -11.82
CA TRP A 172 3.42 3.36 -11.18
C TRP A 172 3.43 3.44 -9.65
N GLU A 173 2.54 2.67 -9.02
CA GLU A 173 2.33 2.62 -7.58
C GLU A 173 2.47 1.17 -7.05
N PRO A 174 3.64 0.52 -7.19
CA PRO A 174 3.83 -0.87 -6.81
C PRO A 174 3.83 -1.08 -5.29
N PHE A 175 3.51 -2.31 -4.87
CA PHE A 175 3.98 -2.85 -3.59
C PHE A 175 5.31 -3.58 -3.84
N PHE A 176 6.28 -3.39 -2.96
CA PHE A 176 7.60 -4.00 -3.14
C PHE A 176 8.29 -4.29 -1.81
N VAL A 177 9.24 -5.22 -1.85
CA VAL A 177 10.26 -5.44 -0.82
C VAL A 177 11.57 -4.89 -1.32
N ALA A 178 12.30 -4.16 -0.48
CA ALA A 178 13.58 -3.55 -0.85
C ALA A 178 14.69 -3.93 0.15
N PRO A 179 15.97 -3.82 -0.24
CA PRO A 179 17.09 -3.93 0.67
C PRO A 179 16.95 -3.00 1.89
N ALA A 180 17.47 -3.42 3.05
CA ALA A 180 17.44 -2.60 4.26
C ALA A 180 18.30 -1.33 4.16
N HIS A 181 19.28 -1.32 3.25
CA HIS A 181 20.25 -0.24 3.07
C HIS A 181 20.29 0.23 1.62
N GLY A 182 20.66 1.49 1.41
CA GLY A 182 20.82 2.11 0.08
C GLY A 182 19.52 2.58 -0.59
N VAL A 183 18.36 2.20 -0.04
CA VAL A 183 17.03 2.64 -0.50
C VAL A 183 16.78 4.08 -0.03
N PRO A 184 16.37 5.01 -0.92
CA PRO A 184 15.97 6.35 -0.53
C PRO A 184 14.83 6.33 0.49
N ARG A 185 14.89 7.23 1.48
CA ARG A 185 13.82 7.35 2.49
C ARG A 185 12.55 7.88 1.84
N PHE A 186 11.40 7.48 2.37
CA PHE A 186 10.12 8.07 1.98
C PHE A 186 10.13 9.57 2.27
N ASP A 187 9.61 10.34 1.32
CA ASP A 187 9.39 11.77 1.51
C ASP A 187 8.10 11.99 2.30
N GLU A 188 8.27 12.29 3.59
CA GLU A 188 7.20 12.45 4.57
C GLU A 188 6.26 13.63 4.29
N ARG A 189 6.57 14.48 3.29
CA ARG A 189 5.64 15.53 2.83
C ARG A 189 4.43 14.94 2.08
N PHE A 190 4.54 13.75 1.50
CA PHE A 190 3.43 13.06 0.82
C PHE A 190 2.54 12.33 1.84
N LEU A 191 1.68 13.09 2.50
CA LEU A 191 0.77 12.57 3.50
C LEU A 191 -0.56 12.10 2.90
N GLN A 192 -1.23 11.18 3.58
CA GLN A 192 -2.58 10.75 3.23
C GLN A 192 -2.72 10.19 1.81
N TYR A 193 -3.67 10.70 1.05
CA TYR A 193 -4.12 10.08 -0.20
C TYR A 193 -3.37 10.60 -1.44
N GLY A 194 -2.88 9.65 -2.24
CA GLY A 194 -2.29 9.90 -3.56
C GLY A 194 -0.81 10.29 -3.52
N PHE A 195 -0.10 9.93 -4.59
CA PHE A 195 1.33 10.19 -4.83
C PHE A 195 2.35 9.71 -3.78
N ASN A 196 1.94 9.18 -2.63
CA ASN A 196 2.84 8.64 -1.60
C ASN A 196 3.79 7.53 -2.11
N ARG A 197 3.27 6.47 -2.72
CA ARG A 197 4.07 5.37 -3.27
C ARG A 197 4.56 5.66 -4.68
N ILE A 198 3.83 6.50 -5.42
CA ILE A 198 4.26 6.96 -6.74
C ILE A 198 5.57 7.76 -6.62
N SER A 199 5.68 8.66 -5.64
CA SER A 199 6.90 9.43 -5.39
C SER A 199 8.07 8.52 -4.99
N GLN A 200 7.83 7.52 -4.15
CA GLN A 200 8.87 6.55 -3.79
C GLN A 200 9.33 5.73 -5.00
N ALA A 201 8.42 5.19 -5.81
CA ALA A 201 8.78 4.42 -7.01
C ALA A 201 9.53 5.29 -8.04
N CYS A 202 9.11 6.54 -8.18
CA CYS A 202 9.75 7.58 -8.98
C CYS A 202 11.20 7.84 -8.53
N GLU A 203 11.44 8.06 -7.24
CA GLU A 203 12.79 8.27 -6.72
C GLU A 203 13.66 7.02 -6.83
N LEU A 204 13.13 5.84 -6.53
CA LEU A 204 13.83 4.57 -6.74
C LEU A 204 14.32 4.41 -8.18
N HIS A 205 13.46 4.72 -9.15
CA HIS A 205 13.83 4.68 -10.56
C HIS A 205 14.99 5.64 -10.86
N VAL A 206 14.89 6.90 -10.44
CA VAL A 206 15.92 7.92 -10.64
C VAL A 206 17.22 7.56 -9.92
N ALA A 207 17.15 6.95 -8.74
CA ALA A 207 18.27 6.48 -7.94
C ALA A 207 18.95 5.20 -8.49
N GLY A 208 18.49 4.68 -9.63
CA GLY A 208 19.15 3.56 -10.32
C GLY A 208 18.59 2.18 -9.99
N PHE A 209 17.56 2.06 -9.16
CA PHE A 209 16.98 0.76 -8.81
C PHE A 209 16.28 0.09 -10.01
N ARG A 210 16.38 -1.24 -10.06
CA ARG A 210 15.64 -2.11 -10.98
C ARG A 210 14.43 -2.69 -10.27
N PHE A 211 13.37 -2.97 -11.03
CA PHE A 211 12.11 -3.48 -10.49
C PHE A 211 11.92 -4.93 -10.94
N ALA A 212 12.17 -5.88 -10.04
CA ALA A 212 12.04 -7.30 -10.30
C ALA A 212 10.67 -7.80 -9.82
N VAL A 213 9.78 -8.16 -10.74
CA VAL A 213 8.45 -8.71 -10.40
C VAL A 213 8.62 -10.15 -9.92
N LEU A 214 8.11 -10.44 -8.74
CA LEU A 214 8.11 -11.77 -8.14
C LEU A 214 6.98 -12.63 -8.69
N ASP A 215 7.26 -13.93 -8.81
CA ASP A 215 6.26 -14.96 -9.03
C ASP A 215 6.31 -16.00 -7.91
N GLY A 216 5.11 -16.42 -7.47
CA GLY A 216 4.91 -17.17 -6.23
C GLY A 216 4.73 -16.31 -4.98
N ALA A 217 4.76 -14.98 -5.09
CA ALA A 217 4.35 -14.04 -4.05
C ALA A 217 3.48 -12.92 -4.62
N PHE A 218 2.50 -12.47 -3.85
CA PHE A 218 1.56 -11.40 -4.19
C PHE A 218 0.94 -10.83 -2.92
N VAL A 219 0.28 -9.68 -3.03
CA VAL A 219 -0.51 -9.10 -1.94
C VAL A 219 -1.97 -8.95 -2.35
N THR A 220 -2.88 -9.01 -1.38
CA THR A 220 -4.32 -8.86 -1.64
C THR A 220 -4.97 -7.87 -0.69
N HIS A 221 -5.85 -7.04 -1.24
CA HIS A 221 -6.79 -6.22 -0.50
C HIS A 221 -8.17 -6.92 -0.45
N ARG A 222 -8.85 -6.84 0.70
CA ARG A 222 -10.22 -7.35 0.87
C ARG A 222 -11.22 -6.31 0.40
N GLY A 223 -12.09 -6.70 -0.52
CA GLY A 223 -13.08 -5.84 -1.14
C GLY A 223 -12.53 -5.14 -2.37
N PHE A 224 -13.42 -4.94 -3.32
CA PHE A 224 -13.15 -4.24 -4.56
C PHE A 224 -13.18 -2.72 -4.32
N LYS A 225 -12.21 -2.03 -4.90
CA LYS A 225 -12.16 -0.57 -4.86
C LYS A 225 -12.97 -0.04 -6.04
N GLU A 226 -14.12 0.57 -5.74
CA GLU A 226 -15.07 1.03 -6.74
C GLU A 226 -15.07 2.56 -6.87
N PRO A 227 -15.30 3.11 -8.07
CA PRO A 227 -15.50 4.54 -8.25
C PRO A 227 -16.59 5.08 -7.32
N GLY A 228 -16.36 6.26 -6.74
CA GLY A 228 -17.32 6.92 -5.83
C GLY A 228 -17.34 6.40 -4.39
N GLY A 229 -16.83 5.20 -4.10
CA GLY A 229 -16.89 4.62 -2.75
C GLY A 229 -15.72 4.99 -1.81
N PHE A 230 -14.67 5.65 -2.31
CA PHE A 230 -13.41 5.80 -1.57
C PHE A 230 -12.80 7.22 -1.58
N HIS A 231 -13.30 8.14 -2.42
CA HIS A 231 -12.67 9.46 -2.64
C HIS A 231 -13.48 10.65 -2.17
N GLU A 232 -14.67 10.46 -1.60
CA GLU A 232 -15.41 11.58 -1.01
C GLU A 232 -14.55 12.24 0.08
N GLY A 233 -14.23 13.51 -0.11
CA GLY A 233 -13.40 14.31 0.81
C GLY A 233 -11.88 14.20 0.63
N ARG A 234 -11.36 13.35 -0.28
CA ARG A 234 -9.90 13.16 -0.49
C ARG A 234 -9.32 13.96 -1.66
N GLU A 235 -10.16 14.68 -2.41
CA GLU A 235 -9.77 15.48 -3.58
C GLU A 235 -8.75 16.59 -3.23
N ALA A 236 -8.93 17.25 -2.09
CA ALA A 236 -8.02 18.31 -1.64
C ALA A 236 -6.61 17.76 -1.33
N GLU A 237 -6.54 16.62 -0.66
CA GLU A 237 -5.29 15.90 -0.36
C GLU A 237 -4.60 15.46 -1.65
N LEU A 238 -5.35 14.83 -2.56
CA LEU A 238 -4.84 14.42 -3.87
C LEU A 238 -4.31 15.62 -4.66
N GLY A 239 -5.03 16.75 -4.62
CA GLY A 239 -4.64 17.99 -5.27
C GLY A 239 -3.35 18.59 -4.70
N LEU A 240 -3.20 18.56 -3.36
CA LEU A 240 -1.98 18.99 -2.68
C LEU A 240 -0.78 18.12 -3.08
N ASN A 241 -0.94 16.81 -2.95
CA ASN A 241 0.11 15.84 -3.28
C ASN A 241 0.51 15.88 -4.75
N ARG A 242 -0.44 16.14 -5.66
CA ARG A 242 -0.14 16.35 -7.08
C ARG A 242 0.73 17.58 -7.32
N ARG A 243 0.49 18.68 -6.60
CA ARG A 243 1.34 19.90 -6.70
C ARG A 243 2.72 19.64 -6.12
N LEU A 244 2.78 19.02 -4.94
CA LEU A 244 4.04 18.62 -4.31
C LEU A 244 4.86 17.72 -5.23
N PHE A 245 4.23 16.75 -5.90
CA PHE A 245 4.91 15.84 -6.82
C PHE A 245 5.59 16.54 -8.00
N ARG A 246 5.05 17.67 -8.48
CA ARG A 246 5.69 18.46 -9.55
C ARG A 246 7.00 19.06 -9.07
N GLY A 247 7.02 19.65 -7.88
CA GLY A 247 8.24 20.20 -7.27
C GLY A 247 9.25 19.09 -6.95
N PHE A 248 8.78 17.99 -6.38
CA PHE A 248 9.59 16.81 -6.07
C PHE A 248 10.37 16.28 -7.29
N ARG A 249 9.75 16.23 -8.47
CA ARG A 249 10.43 15.80 -9.70
C ARG A 249 11.60 16.72 -10.09
N GLU A 250 11.49 18.02 -9.84
CA GLU A 250 12.60 18.97 -10.06
C GLU A 250 13.70 18.78 -9.02
N GLU A 251 13.32 18.60 -7.74
CA GLU A 251 14.26 18.30 -6.66
C GLU A 251 15.06 17.01 -6.92
N LEU A 252 14.43 15.97 -7.48
CA LEU A 252 15.11 14.73 -7.87
C LEU A 252 16.20 14.97 -8.93
N ARG A 253 16.00 15.90 -9.87
CA ARG A 253 17.04 16.23 -10.87
C ARG A 253 18.26 16.88 -10.22
N GLN A 254 18.04 17.67 -9.17
CA GLN A 254 19.12 18.30 -8.40
C GLN A 254 19.80 17.29 -7.48
N ARG A 255 19.04 16.38 -6.85
CA ARG A 255 19.55 15.32 -5.95
C ARG A 255 20.34 14.25 -6.70
N TYR A 256 19.95 13.94 -7.94
CA TYR A 256 20.57 12.91 -8.78
C TYR A 256 21.05 13.47 -10.12
N PRO A 257 22.02 14.41 -10.12
CA PRO A 257 22.43 15.13 -11.32
C PRO A 257 23.06 14.22 -12.39
N GLY A 258 23.73 13.15 -11.97
CA GLY A 258 24.36 12.16 -12.85
C GLY A 258 23.43 11.02 -13.30
N SER A 259 22.18 10.96 -12.81
CA SER A 259 21.27 9.90 -13.24
C SER A 259 20.86 10.14 -14.69
N PRO A 260 20.83 9.12 -15.57
CA PRO A 260 20.23 9.23 -16.90
C PRO A 260 18.71 9.02 -16.86
N ARG A 261 18.16 8.61 -15.73
CA ARG A 261 16.75 8.24 -15.56
C ARG A 261 15.93 9.43 -15.11
N ARG A 262 14.71 9.55 -15.62
CA ARG A 262 13.81 10.65 -15.27
C ARG A 262 12.46 10.12 -14.87
N CYS A 263 11.97 10.74 -13.82
CA CYS A 263 10.58 10.82 -13.48
C CYS A 263 10.10 12.19 -13.95
#